data_AF-A0A9E4H137-F1
#
_entry.id   AF-A0A9E4H137-F1
#
_cell.length_a   1.000
_cell.length_b   1.000
_cell.length_c   1.000
_cell.angle_alpha   90.00
_cell.angle_beta   90.00
_cell.angle_gamma   90.00
#
_symmetry.space_group_name_H-M   'P 1'
#
loop_
_entity.id
_entity.type
_entity.pdbx_description
1 polymer ?
#
loop_
_entity_poly.entity_id
_entity_poly.type
_entity_poly.pdbx_seq_one_letter_code
_entity_poly.pdbx_strand_id
1 'polypeptide(L)'
;MVNNELRNDHLFPALSHDFGRLFLWKFGVETPDIVYDGVLPPGINDRQALQNSEYRICLEENIETRFADMDAGNGFESISHDKSAFACP
;
A
#
# COMPACT_ATOMS: atom_id res chain seq x y z
N MET A 1 9.54 -16.76 -12.49
CA MET A 1 9.10 -15.63 -11.66
C MET A 1 10.03 -15.59 -10.46
N VAL A 2 10.55 -14.42 -10.12
CA VAL A 2 11.48 -14.26 -8.99
C VAL A 2 10.64 -13.79 -7.82
N ASN A 3 10.73 -14.50 -6.69
CA ASN A 3 10.05 -14.10 -5.47
C ASN A 3 10.86 -12.97 -4.84
N ASN A 4 10.18 -11.87 -4.50
CA ASN A 4 10.78 -10.80 -3.73
C ASN A 4 10.64 -11.13 -2.24
N GLU A 5 11.75 -11.09 -1.50
CA GLU A 5 11.72 -11.19 -0.04
C GLU A 5 11.64 -9.78 0.54
N LEU A 6 10.64 -9.56 1.41
CA LEU A 6 10.45 -8.31 2.14
C LEU A 6 10.76 -8.56 3.61
N ARG A 7 11.68 -7.77 4.18
CA ARG A 7 12.03 -7.85 5.60
C ARG A 7 12.14 -6.45 6.19
N ASN A 8 11.46 -6.23 7.31
CA ASN A 8 11.54 -5.01 8.09
C ASN A 8 11.92 -5.35 9.53
N ASP A 9 13.16 -5.05 9.91
CA ASP A 9 13.68 -5.31 11.26
C ASP A 9 13.48 -4.11 12.21
N HIS A 10 12.82 -3.04 11.75
CA HIS A 10 12.63 -1.80 12.50
C HIS A 10 11.20 -1.69 13.05
N LEU A 11 11.12 -1.37 14.35
CA LEU A 11 9.85 -1.15 15.04
C LEU A 11 9.26 0.26 14.79
N PHE A 12 10.11 1.23 14.43
CA PHE A 12 9.70 2.61 14.23
C PHE A 12 10.01 3.08 12.81
N PRO A 13 9.11 3.87 12.20
CA PRO A 13 9.41 4.54 10.94
C PRO A 13 10.49 5.61 11.14
N ALA A 14 11.18 5.98 10.06
CA ALA A 14 12.30 6.93 10.13
C ALA A 14 11.81 8.38 10.36
N LEU A 15 11.64 8.78 11.62
CA LEU A 15 11.07 10.08 12.02
C LEU A 15 11.89 11.31 11.61
N SER A 16 13.12 11.12 11.14
CA SER A 16 13.93 12.16 10.50
C SER A 16 13.39 12.62 9.14
N HIS A 17 12.38 11.93 8.60
CA HIS A 17 11.77 12.23 7.31
C HIS A 17 10.27 12.45 7.45
N ASP A 18 9.70 13.27 6.56
CA ASP A 18 8.27 13.58 6.57
C ASP A 18 7.41 12.33 6.38
N PHE A 19 7.84 11.38 5.54
CA PHE A 19 7.18 10.09 5.41
C PHE A 19 7.18 9.29 6.71
N GLY A 20 8.28 9.29 7.47
CA GLY A 20 8.31 8.56 8.73
C GLY A 20 7.38 9.17 9.79
N ARG A 21 7.28 10.50 9.82
CA ARG A 21 6.32 11.22 10.67
C ARG A 21 4.87 10.96 10.24
N LEU A 22 4.60 10.99 8.93
CA LEU A 22 3.29 10.64 8.36
C LEU A 22 2.90 9.21 8.73
N PHE A 23 3.83 8.26 8.60
CA PHE A 23 3.58 6.85 8.90
C PHE A 23 3.33 6.63 10.39
N LEU A 24 4.10 7.28 11.27
CA LEU A 24 3.82 7.24 12.70
C LEU A 24 2.42 7.81 13.02
N TRP A 25 2.01 8.88 12.33
CA TRP A 25 0.70 9.50 12.55
C TRP A 25 -0.46 8.63 12.06
N LYS A 26 -0.30 7.93 10.92
CA LYS A 26 -1.35 7.09 10.32
C LYS A 26 -1.39 5.65 10.85
N PHE A 27 -0.23 5.06 11.15
CA PHE A 27 -0.09 3.63 11.47
C PHE A 27 0.56 3.36 12.83
N GLY A 28 1.10 4.37 13.51
CA GLY A 28 1.84 4.17 14.76
C GLY A 28 3.12 3.35 14.56
N VAL A 29 3.35 2.37 15.43
CA VAL A 29 4.49 1.45 15.38
C VAL A 29 4.23 0.23 14.48
N GLU A 30 2.99 0.02 14.04
CA GLU A 30 2.59 -1.08 13.15
C GLU A 30 2.68 -0.65 11.69
N THR A 31 3.88 -0.24 11.29
CA THR A 31 4.14 0.25 9.94
C THR A 31 3.91 -0.87 8.89
N PRO A 32 3.10 -0.64 7.85
CA PRO A 32 2.91 -1.61 6.78
C PRO A 32 4.23 -1.90 6.04
N ASP A 33 4.38 -3.12 5.55
CA ASP A 33 5.55 -3.56 4.79
C ASP A 33 5.46 -3.11 3.32
N ILE A 34 4.23 -3.04 2.80
CA ILE A 34 3.91 -2.52 1.47
C ILE A 34 2.88 -1.40 1.63
N VAL A 35 3.16 -0.27 1.01
CA VAL A 35 2.24 0.86 0.97
C VAL A 35 1.98 1.26 -0.48
N TYR A 36 0.72 1.37 -0.83
CA TYR A 36 0.26 1.97 -2.07
C TYR A 36 -0.35 3.35 -1.77
N ASP A 37 0.07 4.37 -2.51
CA ASP A 37 -0.38 5.75 -2.25
C ASP A 37 -1.89 5.91 -2.47
N GLY A 38 -2.48 5.09 -3.33
CA GLY A 38 -3.88 5.10 -3.64
C GLY A 38 -4.34 6.20 -4.58
N VAL A 39 -3.41 6.89 -5.27
CA VAL A 39 -3.75 7.90 -6.28
C VAL A 39 -4.13 7.19 -7.58
N LEU A 40 -5.38 7.35 -8.02
CA LEU A 40 -5.87 6.71 -9.23
C LEU A 40 -5.40 7.43 -10.50
N PRO A 41 -5.04 6.69 -11.57
CA PRO A 41 -4.74 7.28 -12.87
C PRO A 41 -5.96 8.01 -13.47
N PRO A 42 -5.75 8.98 -14.37
CA PRO A 42 -6.84 9.64 -15.08
C PRO A 42 -7.76 8.62 -15.78
N GLY A 43 -9.07 8.78 -15.59
CA GLY A 43 -10.08 7.88 -16.19
C GLY A 43 -10.33 6.58 -15.43
N ILE A 44 -9.60 6.31 -14.33
CA ILE A 44 -9.88 5.22 -13.40
C ILE A 44 -10.66 5.79 -12.20
N ASN A 45 -11.86 5.27 -11.97
CA ASN A 45 -12.76 5.81 -10.95
C ASN A 45 -12.70 5.05 -9.62
N ASP A 46 -12.20 3.82 -9.61
CA ASP A 46 -12.10 2.97 -8.42
C ASP A 46 -11.02 1.89 -8.57
N ARG A 47 -10.83 1.09 -7.52
CA ARG A 47 -9.84 -0.01 -7.48
C ARG A 47 -10.22 -1.21 -8.32
N GLN A 48 -11.50 -1.45 -8.52
CA GLN A 48 -11.95 -2.54 -9.38
C GLN A 48 -11.60 -2.25 -10.84
N ALA A 49 -11.73 -0.99 -11.27
CA ALA A 49 -11.30 -0.52 -12.58
C ALA A 49 -9.78 -0.61 -12.75
N LEU A 50 -9.00 -0.40 -11.68
CA LEU A 50 -7.54 -0.53 -11.71
C LEU A 50 -7.11 -1.96 -12.07
N GLN A 51 -7.78 -3.00 -11.57
CA GLN A 51 -7.45 -4.42 -11.84
C GLN A 51 -7.44 -4.78 -13.32
N ASN A 52 -8.28 -4.13 -14.12
CA ASN A 52 -8.40 -4.36 -15.56
C ASN A 52 -7.59 -3.36 -16.40
N SER A 53 -6.82 -2.49 -15.75
CA SER A 53 -6.01 -1.46 -16.40
C SER A 53 -4.55 -1.87 -16.57
N GLU A 54 -3.83 -1.15 -17.43
CA GLU A 54 -2.38 -1.27 -17.58
C GLU A 54 -1.60 -0.84 -16.32
N TYR A 55 -2.21 -0.05 -15.44
CA TYR A 55 -1.61 0.47 -14.21
C TYR A 55 -1.73 -0.48 -13.02
N ARG A 56 -2.30 -1.67 -13.22
CA ARG A 56 -2.48 -2.64 -12.15
C ARG A 56 -1.13 -3.05 -11.55
N ILE A 57 -1.08 -3.09 -10.23
CA ILE A 57 -0.04 -3.84 -9.51
C ILE A 57 -0.63 -5.16 -9.03
N CYS A 58 0.23 -6.13 -8.77
CA CYS A 58 -0.13 -7.50 -8.48
C CYS A 58 0.63 -7.94 -7.22
N LEU A 59 -0.10 -8.41 -6.21
CA LEU A 59 0.46 -8.95 -4.98
C LEU A 59 0.06 -10.43 -4.89
N GLU A 60 1.05 -11.31 -4.76
CA GLU A 60 0.79 -12.73 -4.52
C GLU A 60 0.26 -12.93 -3.09
N GLU A 61 -0.82 -13.71 -2.96
CA GLU A 61 -1.54 -13.88 -1.67
C GLU A 61 -0.74 -14.67 -0.62
N ASN A 62 0.25 -15.45 -1.04
CA ASN A 62 1.11 -16.26 -0.16
C ASN A 62 2.14 -15.42 0.62
N ILE A 63 2.19 -14.10 0.41
CA ILE A 63 3.10 -13.22 1.13
C ILE A 63 2.40 -12.69 2.39
N GLU A 64 2.80 -13.20 3.56
CA GLU A 64 2.46 -12.61 4.86
C GLU A 64 3.14 -11.24 5.02
N THR A 65 2.49 -10.21 4.48
CA THR A 65 2.89 -8.81 4.56
C THR A 65 1.76 -7.94 5.10
N ARG A 66 2.08 -6.93 5.89
CA ARG A 66 1.15 -5.85 6.19
C ARG A 66 1.09 -4.93 4.98
N PHE A 67 -0.12 -4.69 4.50
CA PHE A 67 -0.36 -3.82 3.37
C PHE A 67 -1.24 -2.65 3.79
N ALA A 68 -1.00 -1.49 3.20
CA ALA A 68 -1.91 -0.36 3.30
C ALA A 68 -2.07 0.33 1.95
N ASP A 69 -3.32 0.61 1.63
CA ASP A 69 -3.76 1.46 0.55
C ASP A 69 -4.29 2.77 1.13
N MET A 70 -3.62 3.89 0.80
CA MET A 70 -3.68 5.11 1.60
C MET A 70 -4.67 6.18 1.13
N ASP A 71 -5.20 6.08 -0.08
CA ASP A 71 -6.07 7.10 -0.68
C ASP A 71 -5.51 8.55 -0.55
N ALA A 72 -4.22 8.71 -0.85
CA ALA A 72 -3.52 9.98 -0.75
C ALA A 72 -4.12 11.06 -1.67
N GLY A 73 -4.76 10.64 -2.77
CA GLY A 73 -5.48 11.52 -3.69
C GLY A 73 -6.65 12.26 -3.02
N ASN A 74 -7.27 11.66 -2.00
CA ASN A 74 -8.32 12.26 -1.19
C ASN A 74 -7.83 12.58 0.24
N GLY A 75 -6.54 12.94 0.39
CA GLY A 75 -6.02 13.40 1.67
C GLY A 75 -5.98 12.35 2.79
N PHE A 76 -5.89 11.06 2.41
CA PHE A 76 -5.84 9.94 3.35
C PHE A 76 -7.12 9.75 4.18
N GLU A 77 -8.28 10.07 3.59
CA GLU A 77 -9.60 9.91 4.21
C GLU A 77 -9.97 8.44 4.45
N SER A 78 -9.51 7.53 3.58
CA SER A 78 -9.75 6.10 3.69
C SER A 78 -8.43 5.34 3.59
N ILE A 79 -8.11 4.55 4.62
CA ILE A 79 -6.98 3.62 4.60
C ILE A 79 -7.53 2.21 4.62
N SER A 80 -7.22 1.43 3.58
CA SER A 80 -7.60 0.02 3.48
C SER A 80 -6.40 -0.89 3.69
N HIS A 81 -6.61 -1.99 4.39
CA HIS A 81 -5.64 -3.09 4.53
C HIS A 81 -6.01 -4.30 3.68
N ASP A 82 -7.10 -4.21 2.91
CA ASP A 82 -7.55 -5.28 2.02
C ASP A 82 -6.67 -5.33 0.76
N LYS A 83 -6.14 -6.52 0.49
CA LYS A 83 -5.30 -6.81 -0.67
C LYS A 83 -6.10 -7.34 -1.86
N SER A 84 -7.39 -7.65 -1.71
CA SER A 84 -8.22 -8.30 -2.73
C SER A 84 -8.19 -7.56 -4.07
N ALA A 85 -8.17 -6.22 -4.02
CA ALA A 85 -8.05 -5.36 -5.19
C ALA A 85 -6.73 -5.53 -5.97
N PHE A 86 -5.71 -6.15 -5.38
CA PHE A 86 -4.37 -6.34 -5.92
C PHE A 86 -3.99 -7.81 -6.12
N ALA A 87 -4.93 -8.74 -5.87
CA ALA A 87 -4.67 -10.17 -6.03
C ALA A 87 -4.29 -10.51 -7.48
N CYS A 88 -3.28 -11.36 -7.61
CA CYS A 88 -2.86 -11.85 -8.91
C CYS A 88 -3.88 -12.84 -9.51
N PRO A 89 -4.05 -12.86 -10.85
CA PRO A 89 -4.87 -13.87 -11.54
C PRO A 89 -4.32 -15.29 -11.41
#